data_AF-A0A2R6DLH3-F1
#
_entry.id   AF-A0A2R6DLH3-F1
#
_cell.length_a   1.000
_cell.length_b   1.000
_cell.length_c   1.000
_cell.angle_alpha   90.00
_cell.angle_beta   90.00
_cell.angle_gamma   90.00
#
_symmetry.space_group_name_H-M   'P 1'
#
loop_
_entity.id
_entity.type
_entity.pdbx_description
1 polymer ?
#
loop_
_entity_poly.entity_id
_entity_poly.type
_entity_poly.pdbx_seq_one_letter_code
_entity_poly.pdbx_strand_id
1 'polypeptide(L)'
;MGTKTIGLDDEAYDRLHAEKREDESFSDTVKRVTAAVSSDWRRGFGKYADGEPGAEAFAETMDAVRRDHAEGTAASHDETLEAMGVDTSEHYAGDSGSETDGESGAEGETTGGE
;
A
#
# COMPACT_ATOMS: atom_id res chain seq x y z
N MET A 1 -13.24 -29.30 14.21
CA MET A 1 -12.16 -28.31 14.08
C MET A 1 -11.01 -28.75 14.98
N GLY A 2 -9.78 -28.77 14.48
CA GLY A 2 -8.62 -29.07 15.33
C GLY A 2 -8.28 -27.85 16.18
N THR A 3 -8.18 -28.01 17.50
CA THR A 3 -7.65 -26.98 18.40
C THR A 3 -6.14 -27.16 18.51
N LYS A 4 -5.40 -26.06 18.50
CA LYS A 4 -3.98 -26.06 18.81
C LYS A 4 -3.77 -25.32 20.13
N THR A 5 -3.01 -25.94 21.03
CA THR A 5 -2.65 -25.34 22.31
C THR A 5 -1.39 -24.52 22.11
N ILE A 6 -1.48 -23.22 22.37
CA ILE A 6 -0.35 -22.29 22.41
C ILE A 6 -0.21 -21.77 23.84
N GLY A 7 1.02 -21.64 24.32
CA GLY A 7 1.29 -20.91 25.55
C GLY A 7 1.20 -19.41 25.27
N LEU A 8 0.67 -18.66 26.23
CA LEU A 8 0.56 -17.21 26.17
C LEU A 8 1.10 -16.65 27.48
N ASP A 9 1.92 -15.61 27.41
CA ASP A 9 2.38 -14.90 28.60
C ASP A 9 1.20 -14.22 29.30
N ASP A 10 1.29 -14.07 30.62
CA ASP A 10 0.20 -13.54 31.44
C ASP A 10 -0.30 -12.17 30.95
N GLU A 11 0.62 -11.27 30.59
CA GLU A 11 0.29 -9.94 30.04
C GLU A 11 -0.53 -10.02 28.75
N ALA A 12 -0.20 -10.97 27.87
CA ALA A 12 -0.90 -11.12 26.61
C ALA A 12 -2.26 -11.78 26.81
N TYR A 13 -2.38 -12.69 27.79
CA TYR A 13 -3.67 -13.26 28.19
C TYR A 13 -4.61 -12.19 28.74
N ASP A 14 -4.11 -11.36 29.67
CA ASP A 14 -4.90 -10.30 30.31
C ASP A 14 -5.41 -9.27 29.30
N ARG A 15 -4.57 -8.88 28.32
CA ARG A 15 -5.00 -7.99 27.22
C ARG A 15 -6.13 -8.60 26.39
N LEU A 16 -5.98 -9.86 25.99
CA LEU A 16 -7.02 -10.54 25.21
C LEU A 16 -8.30 -10.76 26.03
N HIS A 17 -8.15 -11.01 27.32
CA HIS A 17 -9.28 -11.19 28.24
C HIS A 17 -10.05 -9.88 28.46
N ALA A 18 -9.35 -8.76 28.62
CA ALA A 18 -9.96 -7.43 28.76
C ALA A 18 -10.75 -7.02 27.51
N GLU A 19 -10.31 -7.47 26.34
CA GLU A 19 -10.96 -7.19 25.06
C GLU A 19 -12.19 -8.08 24.80
N LYS A 20 -12.36 -9.16 25.58
CA LYS A 20 -13.44 -10.13 25.41
C LYS A 20 -14.79 -9.53 25.80
N ARG A 21 -15.79 -9.66 24.92
CA ARG A 21 -17.20 -9.31 25.16
C ARG A 21 -17.96 -10.45 25.86
N GLU A 22 -19.06 -10.13 26.54
CA GLU A 22 -19.83 -11.10 27.34
C GLU A 22 -20.40 -12.27 26.51
N ASP A 23 -20.80 -12.01 25.26
CA ASP A 23 -21.41 -13.00 24.36
C ASP A 23 -20.44 -13.70 23.39
N GLU A 24 -19.12 -13.47 23.48
CA GLU A 24 -18.14 -14.05 22.55
C GLU A 24 -17.22 -15.09 23.20
N SER A 25 -16.79 -16.09 22.41
CA SER A 25 -15.76 -17.04 22.87
C SER A 25 -14.37 -16.41 22.76
N PHE A 26 -13.41 -16.90 23.55
CA PHE A 26 -12.02 -16.44 23.45
C PHE A 26 -11.45 -16.61 22.03
N SER A 27 -11.84 -17.69 21.34
CA SER A 27 -11.44 -17.90 19.94
C SER A 27 -12.03 -16.83 19.01
N ASP A 28 -13.22 -16.32 19.29
CA ASP A 28 -13.85 -15.26 18.52
C ASP A 28 -13.25 -13.89 18.82
N THR A 29 -12.87 -13.61 20.07
CA THR A 29 -12.08 -12.44 20.44
C THR A 29 -10.74 -12.43 19.69
N VAL A 30 -10.01 -13.55 19.73
CA VAL A 30 -8.72 -13.67 19.01
C VAL A 30 -8.92 -13.44 17.52
N LYS A 31 -9.92 -14.08 16.90
CA LYS A 31 -10.23 -13.86 15.47
C LYS A 31 -10.59 -12.42 15.17
N ARG A 32 -11.38 -11.75 16.01
CA ARG A 32 -11.78 -10.35 15.81
C ARG A 32 -10.59 -9.40 15.90
N VAL A 33 -9.79 -9.52 16.95
CA VAL A 33 -8.60 -8.69 17.17
C VAL A 33 -7.58 -8.94 16.06
N THR A 34 -7.34 -10.20 15.71
CA THR A 34 -6.40 -10.54 14.63
C THR A 34 -6.94 -10.20 13.25
N ALA A 35 -8.25 -10.28 13.00
CA ALA A 35 -8.86 -9.82 11.74
C ALA A 35 -8.77 -8.30 11.60
N ALA A 36 -8.94 -7.54 12.69
CA ALA A 36 -8.72 -6.10 12.69
C ALA A 36 -7.27 -5.73 12.36
N VAL A 37 -6.30 -6.57 12.76
CA VAL A 37 -4.87 -6.41 12.41
C VAL A 37 -4.54 -6.97 11.02
N SER A 38 -5.25 -8.00 10.57
CA SER A 38 -5.09 -8.68 9.27
C SER A 38 -5.79 -7.95 8.12
N SER A 39 -6.64 -6.97 8.40
CA SER A 39 -6.84 -5.80 7.53
C SER A 39 -5.52 -5.05 7.50
N ASP A 40 -4.56 -5.68 6.82
CA ASP A 40 -3.14 -5.42 6.69
C ASP A 40 -2.87 -3.93 6.77
N TRP A 41 -2.74 -3.42 7.99
CA TRP A 41 -2.75 -1.98 8.21
C TRP A 41 -1.52 -1.36 7.55
N ARG A 42 -0.42 -2.13 7.39
CA ARG A 42 0.73 -1.75 6.57
C ARG A 42 0.41 -1.69 5.07
N ARG A 43 -0.44 -2.58 4.55
CA ARG A 43 -0.83 -2.59 3.13
C ARG A 43 -1.97 -1.62 2.80
N GLY A 44 -2.79 -1.28 3.79
CA GLY A 44 -3.88 -0.28 3.71
C GLY A 44 -3.47 1.12 4.16
N PHE A 45 -2.33 1.31 4.83
CA PHE A 45 -1.87 2.63 5.25
C PHE A 45 -1.64 3.52 4.01
N GLY A 46 -2.40 4.61 3.90
CA GLY A 46 -2.32 5.55 2.79
C GLY A 46 -3.03 5.11 1.50
N LYS A 47 -3.83 4.04 1.52
CA LYS A 47 -4.72 3.65 0.42
C LYS A 47 -6.17 3.69 0.87
N TYR A 48 -7.02 4.37 0.11
CA TYR A 48 -8.47 4.23 0.23
C TYR A 48 -8.89 2.89 -0.37
N ALA A 49 -9.93 2.26 0.19
CA ALA A 49 -10.49 1.06 -0.42
C ALA A 49 -11.21 1.44 -1.73
N ASP A 50 -11.16 0.56 -2.73
CA ASP A 50 -11.84 0.78 -4.01
C ASP A 50 -13.35 1.00 -3.78
N GLY A 51 -13.87 2.11 -4.32
CA GLY A 51 -15.27 2.50 -4.19
C GLY A 51 -15.65 3.24 -2.91
N GLU A 52 -14.69 3.58 -2.04
CA GLU A 52 -14.95 4.50 -0.93
C GLU A 52 -15.34 5.89 -1.44
N PRO A 53 -16.38 6.52 -0.85
CA PRO A 53 -16.77 7.87 -1.23
C PRO A 53 -15.62 8.85 -0.96
N GLY A 54 -15.18 9.54 -2.02
CA GLY A 54 -14.06 10.49 -1.96
C GLY A 54 -12.69 9.91 -2.33
N ALA A 55 -12.56 8.59 -2.57
CA ALA A 55 -11.31 7.99 -3.04
C ALA A 55 -10.86 8.57 -4.40
N GLU A 56 -11.80 8.76 -5.33
CA GLU A 56 -11.53 9.33 -6.66
C GLU A 56 -11.09 10.79 -6.57
N ALA A 57 -11.81 11.62 -5.80
CA ALA A 57 -11.45 13.03 -5.60
C ALA A 57 -10.10 13.21 -4.92
N PHE A 58 -9.77 12.33 -3.96
CA PHE A 58 -8.46 12.31 -3.33
C PHE A 58 -7.35 11.91 -4.31
N ALA A 59 -7.59 10.88 -5.14
CA ALA A 59 -6.65 10.44 -6.15
C ALA A 59 -6.35 11.57 -7.16
N GLU A 60 -7.39 12.26 -7.65
CA GLU A 60 -7.26 13.42 -8.54
C GLU A 60 -6.43 14.54 -7.88
N THR A 61 -6.70 14.86 -6.62
CA THR A 61 -5.95 15.87 -5.86
C THR A 61 -4.48 15.48 -5.72
N MET A 62 -4.19 14.22 -5.39
CA MET A 62 -2.82 13.74 -5.24
C MET A 62 -2.05 13.75 -6.57
N ASP A 63 -2.71 13.48 -7.69
CA ASP A 63 -2.10 13.58 -9.01
C ASP A 63 -1.82 15.02 -9.42
N ALA A 64 -2.68 15.97 -9.06
CA ALA A 64 -2.39 17.39 -9.24
C ALA A 64 -1.17 17.83 -8.41
N VAL A 65 -1.17 17.50 -7.11
CA VAL A 65 -0.05 17.81 -6.20
C VAL A 65 1.27 17.19 -6.69
N ARG A 66 1.25 15.96 -7.22
CA ARG A 66 2.44 15.31 -7.77
C ARG A 66 2.98 16.04 -9.00
N ARG A 67 2.12 16.51 -9.91
CA ARG A 67 2.55 17.30 -11.08
C ARG A 67 3.19 18.61 -10.63
N ASP A 68 2.50 19.37 -9.79
CA ASP A 68 2.99 20.65 -9.29
C ASP A 68 4.34 20.48 -8.56
N HIS A 69 4.46 19.41 -7.77
CA HIS A 69 5.69 19.09 -7.06
C HIS A 69 6.81 18.65 -8.02
N ALA A 70 6.52 17.86 -9.04
CA ALA A 70 7.51 17.43 -10.03
C ALA A 70 8.08 18.63 -10.81
N GLU A 71 7.20 19.55 -11.24
CA GLU A 71 7.58 20.78 -11.93
C GLU A 71 8.41 21.70 -11.01
N GLY A 72 7.96 21.90 -9.77
CA GLY A 72 8.68 22.72 -8.79
C GLY A 72 10.03 22.14 -8.38
N THR A 73 10.13 20.81 -8.24
CA THR A 73 11.38 20.12 -7.90
C THR A 73 12.36 20.18 -9.06
N ALA A 74 11.90 19.98 -10.30
CA ALA A 74 12.74 20.09 -11.49
C ALA A 74 13.31 21.50 -11.67
N ALA A 75 12.48 22.53 -11.50
CA ALA A 75 12.92 23.92 -11.54
C ALA A 75 13.94 24.24 -10.42
N SER A 76 13.69 23.73 -9.21
CA SER A 76 14.61 23.91 -8.08
C SER A 76 15.94 23.18 -8.29
N HIS A 77 15.91 22.00 -8.92
CA HIS A 77 17.11 21.23 -9.26
C HIS A 77 17.95 21.96 -10.30
N ASP A 78 17.32 22.52 -11.34
CA ASP A 78 18.00 23.30 -12.37
C ASP A 78 18.70 24.53 -11.77
N GLU A 79 17.99 25.30 -10.94
CA GLU A 79 18.55 26.45 -10.21
C GLU A 79 19.73 26.05 -9.30
N THR A 80 19.60 24.93 -8.59
CA THR A 80 20.66 24.44 -7.70
C THR A 80 21.89 23.95 -8.48
N LEU A 81 21.69 23.29 -9.61
CA LEU A 81 22.76 22.81 -10.49
C LEU A 81 23.47 23.99 -11.17
N GLU A 82 22.74 25.00 -11.65
CA GLU A 82 23.29 26.24 -12.19
C GLU A 82 24.13 26.97 -11.12
N ALA A 83 23.64 27.06 -9.87
CA ALA A 83 24.37 27.64 -8.76
C ALA A 83 25.67 26.88 -8.41
N MET A 84 25.73 25.57 -8.70
CA MET A 84 26.94 24.75 -8.58
C MET A 84 27.82 24.78 -9.84
N GLY A 85 27.42 25.49 -10.89
CA GLY A 85 28.14 25.59 -12.16
C GLY A 85 28.06 24.34 -13.03
N VAL A 86 27.03 23.50 -12.82
CA VAL A 86 26.73 22.34 -13.65
C VAL A 86 25.88 22.80 -14.83
N ASP A 87 26.36 22.58 -16.06
CA ASP A 87 25.59 22.88 -17.27
C ASP A 87 24.53 21.80 -17.49
N THR A 88 23.26 22.18 -17.34
CA THR A 88 22.10 21.30 -17.46
C THR A 88 21.50 21.27 -18.87
N SER A 89 22.01 22.11 -19.79
CA SER A 89 21.42 22.34 -21.11
C SER A 89 21.49 21.12 -22.03
N GLU A 90 22.36 20.14 -21.72
CA GLU A 90 22.53 18.91 -22.49
C GLU A 90 21.73 17.71 -21.96
N HIS A 91 21.06 17.81 -20.79
CA HIS A 91 20.48 16.63 -20.10
C HIS A 91 18.99 16.36 -20.37
N TYR A 92 18.24 17.29 -20.98
CA TYR A 92 16.80 17.17 -21.25
C TYR A 92 16.46 16.45 -22.58
N ALA A 93 17.19 15.39 -22.91
CA ALA A 93 16.90 14.52 -24.06
C ALA A 93 16.72 13.07 -23.62
N GLY A 94 15.78 12.80 -22.73
CA GLY A 94 15.47 11.42 -22.35
C GLY A 94 14.24 11.31 -21.46
N ASP A 95 13.30 10.50 -21.92
CA ASP A 95 12.16 9.96 -21.15
C ASP A 95 10.87 10.78 -21.16
N SER A 96 10.33 11.00 -22.36
CA SER A 96 8.88 11.09 -22.56
C SER A 96 8.39 9.76 -23.13
N GLY A 97 7.97 8.80 -22.29
CA GLY A 97 7.44 7.55 -22.83
C GLY A 97 7.27 6.40 -21.83
N SER A 98 6.63 6.63 -20.68
CA SER A 98 6.09 5.51 -19.89
C SER A 98 4.70 5.14 -20.44
N GLU A 99 4.66 4.48 -21.60
CA GLU A 99 3.50 3.70 -22.03
C GLU A 99 3.39 2.48 -21.11
N THR A 100 2.44 2.50 -20.17
CA THR A 100 2.07 1.29 -19.45
C THR A 100 1.15 0.48 -20.35
N ASP A 101 1.73 -0.40 -21.16
CA ASP A 101 0.99 -1.46 -21.85
C ASP A 101 0.36 -2.39 -20.81
N GLY A 102 -0.93 -2.14 -20.55
CA GLY A 102 -1.81 -3.11 -19.93
C GLY A 102 -2.19 -4.16 -20.96
N GLU A 103 -1.41 -5.22 -21.07
CA GLU A 103 -1.83 -6.41 -21.82
C GLU A 103 -2.20 -7.55 -20.86
N SER A 104 -3.51 -7.65 -20.65
CA SER A 104 -4.18 -8.85 -20.16
C SER A 104 -4.10 -9.93 -21.24
N GLY A 105 -3.50 -11.08 -20.94
CA GLY A 105 -3.48 -12.25 -21.82
C GLY A 105 -3.40 -13.52 -21.00
N ALA A 106 -4.56 -14.14 -20.78
CA ALA A 106 -4.69 -15.43 -20.12
C ALA A 106 -4.53 -16.55 -21.14
N GLU A 107 -3.60 -17.48 -20.91
CA GLU A 107 -3.78 -18.88 -21.31
C GLU A 107 -2.79 -19.79 -20.56
N GLY A 108 -3.38 -20.69 -19.77
CA GLY A 108 -2.67 -21.81 -19.15
C GLY A 108 -2.60 -22.97 -20.14
N GLU A 109 -1.39 -23.35 -20.52
CA GLU A 109 -1.15 -24.57 -21.29
C GLU A 109 -1.04 -25.76 -20.34
N THR A 110 -2.08 -26.58 -20.38
CA THR A 110 -2.14 -27.95 -19.86
C THR A 110 -1.88 -28.89 -21.03
N THR A 111 -0.74 -29.57 -21.06
CA THR A 111 -0.57 -30.98 -21.52
C THR A 111 0.73 -31.48 -20.88
N GLY A 112 0.88 -32.66 -20.30
CA GLY A 112 0.28 -33.96 -20.58
C GLY A 112 1.47 -34.93 -20.68
N GLY A 113 1.80 -35.58 -19.57
CA GLY A 113 2.87 -36.57 -19.52
C GLY A 113 2.39 -37.95 -19.93
N GLU A 114 3.25 -38.67 -20.63
CA GLU A 114 3.33 -40.14 -20.68
C GLU A 114 4.80 -40.55 -20.78
#